data_AF-A0A970AX55-F1
#
_entry.id   AF-A0A970AX55-F1
#
_cell.length_a   1.000
_cell.length_b   1.000
_cell.length_c   1.000
_cell.angle_alpha   90.00
_cell.angle_beta   90.00
_cell.angle_gamma   90.00
#
_symmetry.space_group_name_H-M   'P 1'
#
loop_
_entity.id
_entity.type
_entity.pdbx_description
1 polymer ?
#
loop_
_entity_poly.entity_id
_entity_poly.type
_entity_poly.pdbx_seq_one_letter_code
_entity_poly.pdbx_strand_id
1 'polypeptide(L)'
;MSTETFKKTNGSGKNGVAKCPVMHGGITKAGESNTSRLWPNSINLDILHQHDTKTNPLPGFNYRKEVKKLNFKALKKDLLKLMTDSQEWWPADLGTYSGL
;
A
#
# COMPACT_ATOMS: atom_id res chain seq x y z
N MET A 1 47.58 36.08 -10.18
CA MET A 1 46.62 35.50 -11.14
C MET A 1 46.47 34.03 -10.81
N SER A 2 45.47 33.69 -10.01
CA SER A 2 45.00 32.31 -9.82
C SER A 2 43.49 32.38 -9.88
N THR A 3 42.92 31.94 -10.99
CA THR A 3 41.48 31.90 -11.24
C THR A 3 40.95 30.58 -10.71
N GLU A 4 40.49 30.57 -9.46
CA GLU A 4 39.68 29.47 -8.95
C GLU A 4 38.20 29.78 -9.18
N THR A 5 37.61 28.99 -10.07
CA THR A 5 36.21 28.98 -10.44
C THR A 5 35.33 28.71 -9.21
N PHE A 6 34.67 29.76 -8.72
CA PHE A 6 33.65 29.68 -7.67
C PHE A 6 32.43 28.87 -8.18
N LYS A 7 32.34 27.62 -7.72
CA LYS A 7 31.22 26.70 -8.00
C LYS A 7 29.97 27.22 -7.29
N LYS A 8 28.97 27.68 -8.06
CA LYS A 8 27.62 28.05 -7.57
C LYS A 8 27.03 26.91 -6.73
N THR A 9 26.98 27.07 -5.42
CA THR A 9 26.11 26.29 -4.52
C THR A 9 24.77 27.03 -4.40
N ASN A 10 23.80 26.66 -5.23
CA ASN A 10 22.41 27.03 -4.97
C ASN A 10 21.82 26.02 -3.97
N GLY A 11 22.09 26.26 -2.69
CA GLY A 11 21.32 25.68 -1.60
C GLY A 11 20.05 26.48 -1.39
N SER A 12 18.89 25.87 -1.64
CA SER A 12 17.60 26.40 -1.18
C SER A 12 16.85 25.33 -0.40
N GLY A 13 16.82 25.55 0.92
CA GLY A 13 15.64 25.40 1.78
C GLY A 13 14.87 24.07 1.76
N LYS A 14 15.10 23.28 2.81
CA LYS A 14 14.27 22.13 3.22
C LYS A 14 12.83 22.54 3.52
N ASN A 15 11.86 21.76 3.01
CA ASN A 15 10.61 21.39 3.69
C ASN A 15 10.24 19.98 3.23
N GLY A 16 10.75 18.99 3.97
CA GLY A 16 10.65 17.57 3.67
C GLY A 16 9.32 16.97 4.12
N VAL A 17 8.37 16.89 3.19
CA VAL A 17 7.31 15.87 3.21
C VAL A 17 7.37 15.17 1.86
N ALA A 18 7.62 13.86 1.90
CA ALA A 18 7.97 13.02 0.77
C ALA A 18 7.01 13.21 -0.43
N LYS A 19 7.42 14.01 -1.42
CA LYS A 19 6.79 14.01 -2.74
C LYS A 19 7.47 12.93 -3.56
N CYS A 20 6.79 11.79 -3.74
CA CYS A 20 7.24 10.74 -4.63
C CYS A 20 7.32 11.29 -6.06
N PRO A 21 8.47 11.17 -6.77
CA PRO A 21 8.63 11.66 -8.13
C PRO A 21 7.80 10.88 -9.17
N VAL A 22 7.26 9.72 -8.80
CA VAL A 22 6.26 8.97 -9.56
C VAL A 22 5.12 8.58 -8.62
N MET A 23 3.92 9.13 -8.85
CA MET A 23 2.75 8.93 -7.99
C MET A 23 2.16 7.52 -8.19
N HIS A 24 2.50 6.59 -7.29
CA HIS A 24 1.84 5.30 -7.17
C HIS A 24 1.09 5.25 -5.83
N GLY A 25 -0.23 5.24 -5.87
CA GLY A 25 -1.07 5.17 -4.67
C GLY A 25 -2.37 5.96 -4.83
N GLY A 26 -3.45 5.44 -4.23
CA GLY A 26 -4.73 6.13 -4.20
C GLY A 26 -4.71 7.32 -3.22
N ILE A 27 -5.13 8.49 -3.70
CA ILE A 27 -5.30 9.71 -2.91
C ILE A 27 -6.47 9.48 -1.94
N THR A 28 -6.18 8.99 -0.74
CA THR A 28 -7.22 8.60 0.24
C THR A 28 -7.10 9.35 1.57
N LYS A 29 -6.06 10.17 1.74
CA LYS A 29 -5.86 11.02 2.92
C LYS A 29 -6.31 12.46 2.64
N ALA A 30 -6.94 13.09 3.64
CA ALA A 30 -7.25 14.52 3.58
C ALA A 30 -5.93 15.31 3.44
N GLY A 31 -5.81 16.14 2.40
CA GLY A 31 -4.59 16.89 2.07
C GLY A 31 -3.82 16.41 0.83
N GLU A 32 -4.18 15.26 0.25
CA GLU A 32 -3.52 14.72 -0.94
C GLU A 32 -4.30 14.96 -2.26
N SER A 33 -5.54 15.48 -2.17
CA SER A 33 -6.34 15.82 -3.35
C SER A 33 -5.98 17.20 -3.90
N ASN A 34 -6.12 17.37 -5.22
CA ASN A 34 -5.90 18.62 -5.95
C ASN A 34 -6.70 19.80 -5.37
N THR A 35 -7.86 19.56 -4.76
CA THR A 35 -8.69 20.57 -4.10
C THR A 35 -8.23 20.87 -2.66
N SER A 36 -7.74 19.88 -1.92
CA SER A 36 -7.23 20.07 -0.54
C SER A 36 -5.96 20.93 -0.46
N ARG A 37 -5.15 20.99 -1.53
CA ARG A 37 -4.00 21.91 -1.63
C ARG A 37 -4.42 23.39 -1.63
N LEU A 38 -5.59 23.69 -2.19
CA LEU A 38 -6.14 25.05 -2.29
C LEU A 38 -7.05 25.39 -1.10
N TRP A 39 -7.70 24.38 -0.50
CA TRP A 39 -8.62 24.53 0.63
C TRP A 39 -8.36 23.48 1.72
N PRO A 40 -7.35 23.71 2.59
CA PRO A 40 -6.87 22.69 3.53
C PRO A 40 -7.88 22.30 4.63
N ASN A 41 -8.88 23.14 4.89
CA ASN A 41 -9.93 22.90 5.90
C ASN A 41 -11.28 22.47 5.27
N SER A 42 -11.29 22.07 4.00
CA SER A 42 -12.50 21.55 3.35
C SER A 42 -12.84 20.14 3.86
N ILE A 43 -14.14 19.85 4.00
CA ILE A 43 -14.61 18.53 4.40
C ILE A 43 -14.28 17.52 3.28
N ASN A 44 -13.57 16.45 3.62
CA ASN A 44 -13.26 15.39 2.67
C ASN A 44 -14.47 14.45 2.51
N LEU A 45 -15.15 14.52 1.37
CA LEU A 45 -16.27 13.64 1.02
C LEU A 45 -15.82 12.35 0.31
N ASP A 46 -14.54 12.23 -0.07
CA ASP A 46 -13.98 11.06 -0.74
C ASP A 46 -14.03 9.81 0.17
N ILE A 47 -14.19 9.98 1.49
CA ILE A 47 -14.38 8.84 2.41
C ILE A 47 -15.74 8.14 2.19
N LEU A 48 -16.76 8.86 1.72
CA LEU A 48 -18.13 8.34 1.65
C LEU A 48 -18.34 7.39 0.47
N HIS A 49 -17.44 7.40 -0.51
CA HIS A 49 -17.45 6.47 -1.64
C HIS A 49 -16.34 5.40 -1.56
N GLN A 50 -15.61 5.33 -0.44
CA GLN A 50 -14.62 4.26 -0.25
C GLN A 50 -15.35 2.90 -0.17
N HIS A 51 -14.90 1.92 -0.96
CA HIS A 51 -15.51 0.59 -1.11
C HIS A 51 -16.92 0.57 -1.72
N ASP A 52 -17.20 1.43 -2.70
CA ASP A 52 -18.43 1.35 -3.49
C ASP A 52 -18.57 0.00 -4.23
N THR A 53 -19.80 -0.44 -4.42
CA THR A 53 -20.23 -1.62 -5.18
C THR A 53 -19.66 -1.68 -6.60
N LYS A 54 -19.39 -0.53 -7.24
CA LYS A 54 -18.82 -0.46 -8.60
C LYS A 54 -17.38 -0.97 -8.67
N THR A 55 -16.61 -0.85 -7.60
CA THR A 55 -15.22 -1.32 -7.55
C THR A 55 -15.11 -2.75 -7.02
N ASN A 56 -16.21 -3.34 -6.56
CA ASN A 56 -16.24 -4.71 -6.08
C ASN A 56 -16.33 -5.70 -7.27
N PRO A 57 -15.32 -6.56 -7.49
CA PRO A 57 -15.35 -7.54 -8.59
C PRO A 57 -16.35 -8.69 -8.35
N LEU A 58 -16.90 -8.82 -7.14
CA LEU A 58 -17.82 -9.89 -6.75
C LEU A 58 -19.20 -9.34 -6.32
N PRO A 59 -20.02 -8.83 -7.26
CA PRO A 59 -21.36 -8.32 -6.96
C PRO A 59 -22.29 -9.44 -6.50
N GLY A 60 -23.06 -9.20 -5.44
CA GLY A 60 -24.02 -10.18 -4.89
C GLY A 60 -23.37 -11.37 -4.15
N PHE A 61 -22.05 -11.40 -4.00
CA PHE A 61 -21.34 -12.47 -3.31
C PHE A 61 -21.51 -12.37 -1.78
N ASN A 62 -21.95 -13.48 -1.15
CA ASN A 62 -22.08 -13.55 0.30
C ASN A 62 -20.91 -14.31 0.94
N TYR A 63 -19.88 -13.57 1.33
CA TYR A 63 -18.66 -14.14 1.94
C TYR A 63 -18.97 -15.03 3.16
N ARG A 64 -19.89 -14.61 4.04
CA ARG A 64 -20.28 -15.39 5.22
C ARG A 64 -20.87 -16.75 4.85
N LYS A 65 -21.69 -16.82 3.80
CA LYS A 65 -22.30 -18.08 3.34
C LYS A 65 -21.24 -19.03 2.78
N GLU A 66 -20.30 -18.52 2.00
CA GLU A 66 -19.28 -19.35 1.36
C GLU A 66 -18.22 -19.85 2.36
N VAL A 67 -17.80 -19.01 3.32
CA VAL A 67 -16.87 -19.46 4.38
C VAL A 67 -17.45 -20.59 5.22
N LYS A 68 -18.78 -20.64 5.44
CA LYS A 68 -19.42 -21.76 6.16
C LYS A 68 -19.33 -23.09 5.43
N LYS A 69 -19.22 -23.09 4.10
CA LYS A 69 -19.07 -24.30 3.27
C LYS A 69 -17.61 -24.75 3.16
N LEU A 70 -16.67 -23.89 3.54
CA LEU A 70 -15.24 -24.12 3.37
C LEU A 70 -14.77 -25.27 4.28
N ASN A 71 -13.97 -26.18 3.72
CA ASN A 71 -13.33 -27.23 4.50
C ASN A 71 -12.14 -26.67 5.30
N PHE A 72 -12.42 -26.21 6.51
CA PHE A 72 -11.42 -25.60 7.39
C PHE A 72 -10.29 -26.57 7.75
N LYS A 73 -10.57 -27.87 7.86
CA LYS A 73 -9.54 -28.88 8.19
C LYS A 73 -8.53 -29.05 7.06
N ALA A 74 -9.01 -29.12 5.81
CA ALA A 74 -8.15 -29.16 4.63
C ALA A 74 -7.32 -27.88 4.52
N LEU A 75 -7.97 -26.71 4.63
CA LEU A 75 -7.27 -25.42 4.56
C LEU A 75 -6.15 -25.31 5.60
N LYS A 76 -6.42 -25.70 6.86
CA LYS A 76 -5.41 -25.67 7.92
C LYS A 76 -4.24 -26.61 7.60
N LYS A 77 -4.52 -27.79 7.07
CA LYS A 77 -3.48 -28.75 6.68
C LYS A 77 -2.61 -28.20 5.55
N ASP A 78 -3.23 -27.60 4.54
CA ASP A 78 -2.52 -27.02 3.41
C ASP A 78 -1.66 -25.82 3.84
N LEU A 79 -2.18 -25.00 4.76
CA LEU A 79 -1.41 -23.91 5.36
C LEU A 79 -0.18 -24.43 6.12
N LEU A 80 -0.34 -25.44 6.98
CA LEU A 80 0.80 -26.03 7.71
C LEU A 80 1.85 -26.64 6.78
N LYS A 81 1.41 -27.24 5.66
CA LYS A 81 2.33 -27.75 4.64
C LYS A 81 3.10 -26.60 3.99
N LEU A 82 2.39 -25.54 3.58
CA LEU A 82 2.99 -24.36 2.95
C LEU A 82 4.04 -23.72 3.85
N MET A 83 3.81 -23.67 5.16
CA MET A 83 4.76 -23.09 6.10
C MET A 83 6.16 -23.72 5.99
N THR A 84 6.26 -25.00 5.66
CA THR A 84 7.54 -25.72 5.52
C THR A 84 8.00 -25.91 4.07
N ASP A 85 7.23 -25.43 3.09
CA ASP A 85 7.47 -25.63 1.66
C ASP A 85 8.19 -24.43 1.07
N SER A 86 9.52 -24.38 1.27
CA SER A 86 10.36 -23.25 0.87
C SER A 86 10.35 -23.04 -0.64
N GLN A 87 10.04 -21.83 -1.07
CA GLN A 87 10.03 -21.42 -2.47
C GLN A 87 11.38 -20.81 -2.86
N GLU A 88 11.88 -21.12 -4.05
CA GLU A 88 13.20 -20.64 -4.54
C GLU A 88 13.28 -19.10 -4.64
N TRP A 89 12.16 -18.44 -4.95
CA TRP A 89 12.07 -16.99 -5.10
C TRP A 89 11.98 -16.25 -3.75
N TRP A 90 11.66 -16.95 -2.66
CA TRP A 90 11.64 -16.40 -1.31
C TRP A 90 11.94 -17.51 -0.29
N PRO A 91 13.22 -17.84 -0.08
CA PRO A 91 13.62 -18.95 0.79
C PRO A 91 13.17 -18.74 2.24
N ALA A 92 12.80 -19.81 2.93
CA ALA A 92 12.47 -19.74 4.36
C ALA A 92 13.74 -19.70 5.22
N ASP A 93 13.95 -18.64 6.01
CA ASP A 93 15.19 -18.37 6.77
C ASP A 93 15.56 -19.47 7.80
N LEU A 94 14.57 -20.18 8.35
CA LEU A 94 14.75 -21.30 9.29
C LEU A 94 14.03 -22.58 8.83
N GLY A 95 13.72 -22.69 7.53
CA GLY A 95 12.92 -23.78 6.99
C GLY A 95 11.42 -23.71 7.35
N THR A 96 10.95 -22.60 7.92
CA THR A 96 9.53 -22.33 8.13
C THR A 96 9.17 -20.86 7.92
N TYR A 97 8.00 -20.59 7.31
CA TYR A 97 7.42 -19.25 7.14
C TYR A 97 6.64 -18.75 8.37
N SER A 98 6.71 -19.43 9.52
CA SER A 98 5.91 -19.08 10.71
C SER A 98 6.15 -17.68 11.29
N GLY A 99 7.32 -17.08 11.03
CA GLY A 99 7.75 -15.80 11.62
C GLY A 99 7.65 -14.59 10.70
N LEU A 100 7.20 -14.78 9.46
CA LEU A 100 6.89 -13.72 8.49
C LEU A 100 5.45 -13.22 8.71
#